data_AF-A0A846M3S0-F1
#
_entry.id   AF-A0A846M3S0-F1
#
_cell.length_a   1.000
_cell.length_b   1.000
_cell.length_c   1.000
_cell.angle_alpha   90.00
_cell.angle_beta   90.00
_cell.angle_gamma   90.00
#
_symmetry.space_group_name_H-M   'P 1'
#
loop_
_entity.id
_entity.type
_entity.pdbx_description
1 polymer ?
#
loop_
_entity_poly.entity_id
_entity_poly.type
_entity_poly.pdbx_seq_one_letter_code
_entity_poly.pdbx_strand_id
1 'polypeptide(L)'
;MNLHPQIAALAVQLEDLSIFLRVHGDRIWSGKVDLCRHLVADSNFAGVDHFLRLFEGDDNLDDVRLDDPGDTAELDRLRKAARVLAGRLAKEEGAD
;
A
#
# COMPACT_ATOMS: atom_id res chain seq x y z
N MET A 1 0.38 9.99 -21.03
CA MET A 1 0.62 8.55 -20.76
C MET A 1 -0.56 8.05 -19.96
N ASN A 2 -1.35 7.11 -20.48
CA ASN A 2 -2.35 6.42 -19.66
C ASN A 2 -1.59 5.46 -18.75
N LEU A 3 -1.60 5.72 -17.44
CA LEU A 3 -1.20 4.72 -16.45
C LEU A 3 -2.05 3.47 -16.69
N HIS A 4 -1.41 2.29 -16.65
CA HIS A 4 -2.14 1.02 -16.73
C HIS A 4 -3.25 1.04 -15.67
N PRO A 5 -4.49 0.65 -15.97
CA PRO A 5 -5.64 0.82 -15.06
C PRO A 5 -5.39 0.17 -13.69
N GLN A 6 -4.57 -0.88 -13.64
CA GLN A 6 -4.17 -1.53 -12.40
C GLN A 6 -3.18 -0.70 -11.56
N ILE A 7 -2.25 0.00 -12.19
CA ILE A 7 -1.32 0.93 -11.52
C ILE A 7 -2.10 2.11 -10.93
N ALA A 8 -3.05 2.66 -11.69
CA ALA A 8 -3.92 3.72 -11.20
C ALA A 8 -4.77 3.26 -10.00
N ALA A 9 -5.33 2.05 -10.07
CA ALA A 9 -6.10 1.47 -8.97
C ALA A 9 -5.25 1.25 -7.71
N LEU A 10 -4.01 0.75 -7.85
CA LEU A 10 -3.09 0.59 -6.73
C LEU A 10 -2.72 1.96 -6.14
N ALA A 11 -2.40 2.96 -6.96
CA ALA A 11 -2.03 4.29 -6.48
C ALA A 11 -3.15 4.95 -5.66
N VAL A 12 -4.41 4.80 -6.08
CA VAL A 12 -5.58 5.26 -5.31
C VAL A 12 -5.69 4.49 -3.99
N GLN A 13 -5.55 3.17 -4.03
CA GLN A 13 -5.66 2.35 -2.81
C GLN A 13 -4.57 2.68 -1.78
N LEU A 14 -3.35 3.01 -2.23
CA LEU A 14 -2.25 3.46 -1.38
C LEU A 14 -2.48 4.87 -0.84
N GLU A 15 -3.15 5.75 -1.60
CA GLU A 15 -3.60 7.05 -1.10
C GLU A 15 -4.56 6.90 0.06
N ASP A 16 -5.62 6.11 -0.10
CA ASP A 16 -6.62 5.88 0.94
C ASP A 16 -5.97 5.31 2.21
N LEU A 17 -5.06 4.35 2.06
CA LEU A 17 -4.32 3.76 3.17
C LEU A 17 -3.41 4.79 3.88
N SER A 18 -2.69 5.62 3.12
CA SER A 18 -1.83 6.67 3.67
C SER A 18 -2.63 7.74 4.42
N ILE A 19 -3.75 8.18 3.85
CA ILE A 19 -4.66 9.14 4.47
C ILE A 19 -5.21 8.57 5.77
N PHE A 20 -5.68 7.31 5.74
CA PHE A 20 -6.21 6.65 6.91
C PHE A 20 -5.17 6.60 8.05
N LEU A 21 -3.97 6.10 7.78
CA LEU A 21 -2.87 6.08 8.75
C LEU A 21 -2.56 7.48 9.30
N ARG A 22 -2.55 8.51 8.45
CA ARG A 22 -2.29 9.89 8.85
C ARG A 22 -3.39 10.46 9.75
N VAL A 23 -4.66 10.17 9.47
CA VAL A 23 -5.80 10.58 10.29
C VAL A 23 -5.70 9.98 11.70
N HIS A 24 -5.22 8.74 11.81
CA HIS A 24 -4.98 8.07 13.09
C HIS A 24 -3.61 8.39 13.72
N GLY A 25 -2.88 9.37 13.18
CA GLY A 25 -1.64 9.89 13.76
C GLY A 25 -0.37 9.12 13.40
N ASP A 26 -0.46 8.05 12.61
CA ASP A 26 0.69 7.25 12.19
C ASP A 26 1.43 7.90 11.02
N ARG A 27 2.35 8.79 11.36
CA ARG A 27 3.17 9.53 10.39
C ARG A 27 4.26 8.66 9.74
N ILE A 28 4.71 7.61 10.43
CA ILE A 28 5.79 6.75 9.93
C ILE A 28 5.24 5.87 8.82
N TRP A 29 4.14 5.14 9.10
CA TRP A 29 3.56 4.24 8.12
C TRP A 29 2.86 5.00 6.99
N SER A 30 2.17 6.10 7.27
CA SER A 30 1.64 6.94 6.18
C SER A 30 2.75 7.46 5.27
N GLY A 31 3.92 7.86 5.80
CA GLY A 31 5.08 8.26 5.01
C GLY A 31 5.64 7.13 4.13
N LYS A 32 5.82 5.92 4.69
CA LYS A 32 6.27 4.73 3.95
C LYS A 32 5.30 4.38 2.81
N VAL A 33 3.99 4.42 3.07
CA VAL A 33 2.95 4.12 2.06
C VAL A 33 2.89 5.22 0.99
N ASP A 34 3.03 6.49 1.38
CA ASP A 34 3.03 7.62 0.44
C ASP A 34 4.24 7.58 -0.51
N LEU A 35 5.41 7.15 -0.03
CA LEU A 35 6.57 6.89 -0.88
C LEU A 35 6.27 5.80 -1.91
N CYS A 36 5.67 4.68 -1.48
CA CYS A 36 5.29 3.60 -2.40
C CYS A 36 4.30 4.10 -3.45
N ARG A 37 3.30 4.89 -3.04
CA ARG A 37 2.33 5.51 -3.95
C ARG A 37 3.01 6.36 -5.02
N HIS A 38 3.94 7.23 -4.62
CA HIS A 38 4.65 8.09 -5.56
C HIS A 38 5.44 7.26 -6.58
N LEU A 39 6.12 6.20 -6.13
CA LEU A 39 6.85 5.29 -7.02
C LEU A 39 5.92 4.56 -7.99
N VAL A 40 4.78 4.05 -7.51
CA VAL A 40 3.76 3.39 -8.34
C VAL A 40 3.18 4.38 -9.38
N ALA A 41 2.86 5.61 -8.96
CA ALA A 41 2.29 6.63 -9.83
C ALA A 41 3.25 7.14 -10.90
N ASP A 42 4.56 7.06 -10.67
CA ASP A 42 5.60 7.37 -11.65
C ASP A 42 5.78 6.25 -12.70
N SER A 43 4.91 5.23 -12.70
CA SER A 43 5.03 3.99 -13.49
C SER A 43 6.29 3.18 -13.14
N ASN A 44 6.89 3.40 -11.97
CA ASN A 44 8.02 2.62 -11.52
C ASN A 44 7.51 1.38 -10.77
N PHE A 45 7.66 0.22 -11.41
CA PHE A 45 7.26 -1.05 -10.80
C PHE A 45 7.98 -1.34 -9.48
N ALA A 46 9.14 -0.70 -9.23
CA ALA A 46 9.81 -0.74 -7.94
C ALA A 46 8.92 -0.31 -6.76
N GLY A 47 7.92 0.54 -7.00
CA GLY A 47 6.95 0.92 -5.96
C GLY A 47 6.06 -0.24 -5.49
N VAL A 48 5.77 -1.20 -6.38
CA VAL A 48 4.97 -2.40 -6.06
C VAL A 48 5.79 -3.35 -5.18
N ASP A 49 7.03 -3.63 -5.55
CA ASP A 49 7.97 -4.45 -4.75
C ASP A 49 8.23 -3.81 -3.38
N HIS A 50 8.49 -2.49 -3.34
CA HIS A 50 8.71 -1.78 -2.08
C HIS A 50 7.49 -1.84 -1.17
N PHE A 51 6.29 -1.71 -1.72
CA PHE A 51 5.05 -1.84 -0.95
C PHE A 51 4.88 -3.26 -0.38
N LEU A 52 5.16 -4.30 -1.17
CA LEU A 52 5.06 -5.69 -0.70
C LEU A 52 6.06 -5.97 0.44
N ARG A 53 7.25 -5.40 0.37
CA ARG A 53 8.27 -5.50 1.43
C ARG A 53 7.87 -4.86 2.75
N LEU A 54 6.90 -3.95 2.76
CA LEU A 54 6.36 -3.40 4.00
C LEU A 54 5.64 -4.45 4.86
N PHE A 55 5.29 -5.60 4.27
CA PHE A 55 4.67 -6.73 4.97
C PHE A 55 5.68 -7.82 5.37
N GLU A 56 6.97 -7.58 5.16
CA GLU A 56 8.03 -8.54 5.44
C GLU A 56 8.89 -8.06 6.63
N GLY A 57 9.35 -9.00 7.46
CA GLY A 57 10.20 -8.72 8.62
C GLY A 57 9.45 -8.40 9.91
N ASP A 58 10.23 -8.05 10.94
CA ASP A 58 9.76 -7.82 12.32
C ASP A 58 9.02 -6.47 12.51
N ASP A 59 9.25 -5.47 11.65
CA ASP A 59 8.55 -4.18 11.66
C ASP A 59 7.69 -4.09 10.39
N ASN A 60 6.61 -4.87 10.38
CA ASN A 60 5.72 -4.98 9.23
C ASN A 60 4.43 -4.15 9.42
N LEU A 61 3.81 -3.80 8.29
CA LEU A 61 2.60 -3.00 8.28
C LEU A 61 1.40 -3.75 8.86
N ASP A 62 1.37 -5.09 8.84
CA ASP A 62 0.29 -5.90 9.42
C ASP A 62 0.25 -5.80 10.96
N ASP A 63 1.40 -5.58 11.61
CA ASP A 63 1.51 -5.46 13.06
C ASP A 63 1.00 -4.12 13.62
N VAL A 64 0.77 -3.13 12.76
CA VAL A 64 0.23 -1.84 13.21
C VAL A 64 -1.23 -2.02 13.63
N ARG A 65 -1.53 -1.62 14.87
CA ARG A 65 -2.87 -1.64 15.46
C ARG A 65 -3.27 -0.24 15.91
N LEU A 66 -4.55 0.07 15.82
CA LEU A 66 -5.11 1.33 16.29
C LEU A 66 -5.85 1.11 17.62
N ASP A 67 -6.04 2.19 18.38
CA ASP A 67 -6.73 2.14 19.68
C ASP A 67 -8.17 1.60 19.55
N ASP A 68 -8.87 1.92 18.47
CA ASP A 68 -10.22 1.44 18.21
C ASP A 68 -10.22 0.15 17.37
N PRO A 69 -10.99 -0.88 17.77
CA PRO A 69 -11.08 -2.14 17.03
C PRO A 69 -11.77 -2.00 15.67
N GLY A 70 -12.69 -1.05 15.51
CA GLY A 70 -13.31 -0.72 14.23
C GLY A 70 -12.31 -0.10 13.26
N ASP A 71 -11.49 0.83 13.75
CA ASP A 71 -10.42 1.44 12.96
C ASP A 71 -9.35 0.42 12.57
N THR A 72 -8.99 -0.48 13.48
CA THR A 72 -8.09 -1.60 13.16
C THR A 72 -8.68 -2.51 12.07
N ALA A 73 -9.97 -2.83 12.14
CA ALA A 73 -10.63 -3.65 11.13
C ALA A 73 -10.69 -2.95 9.75
N GLU A 74 -10.87 -1.63 9.72
CA GLU A 74 -10.84 -0.88 8.47
C GLU A 74 -9.42 -0.79 7.89
N LEU A 75 -8.42 -0.60 8.74
CA LEU A 75 -7.02 -0.64 8.36
C LEU A 75 -6.63 -1.99 7.74
N ASP A 76 -7.06 -3.09 8.34
CA ASP A 76 -6.89 -4.44 7.80
C ASP A 76 -7.53 -4.59 6.41
N ARG A 77 -8.72 -4.02 6.19
CA ARG A 77 -9.36 -4.02 4.86
C ARG A 77 -8.54 -3.26 3.83
N LEU A 78 -8.08 -2.05 4.17
CA LEU A 78 -7.28 -1.21 3.28
C LEU A 78 -5.96 -1.89 2.90
N ARG A 79 -5.25 -2.45 3.87
CA ARG A 79 -4.02 -3.23 3.65
C ARG A 79 -4.27 -4.41 2.72
N LYS A 80 -5.32 -5.18 2.99
CA LYS A 80 -5.66 -6.37 2.20
C LYS A 80 -6.01 -6.01 0.75
N ALA A 81 -6.78 -4.95 0.54
CA ALA A 81 -7.11 -4.45 -0.79
C ALA A 81 -5.84 -4.03 -1.56
N ALA A 82 -4.98 -3.23 -0.93
CA ALA A 82 -3.72 -2.78 -1.51
C ALA A 82 -2.79 -3.97 -1.85
N ARG A 83 -2.65 -4.94 -0.94
CA ARG A 83 -1.81 -6.12 -1.11
C ARG A 83 -2.30 -7.04 -2.23
N VAL A 84 -3.61 -7.18 -2.41
CA VAL A 84 -4.18 -7.95 -3.53
C VAL A 84 -3.85 -7.28 -4.87
N LEU A 85 -3.99 -5.96 -4.97
CA LEU A 85 -3.66 -5.23 -6.19
C LEU A 85 -2.16 -5.29 -6.50
N ALA A 86 -1.32 -5.02 -5.51
CA ALA A 86 0.13 -5.11 -5.64
C ALA A 86 0.59 -6.54 -6.01
N GLY A 87 0.00 -7.57 -5.40
CA GLY A 87 0.33 -8.96 -5.71
C GLY A 87 -0.09 -9.43 -7.10
N ARG A 88 -1.16 -8.85 -7.68
CA ARG A 88 -1.55 -9.10 -9.08
C ARG A 88 -0.55 -8.48 -10.04
N LEU A 89 -0.25 -7.21 -9.82
CA LEU A 89 0.77 -6.47 -10.56
C LEU A 89 2.14 -7.18 -10.52
N ALA A 90 2.60 -7.58 -9.32
CA ALA A 90 3.83 -8.37 -9.09
C ALA A 90 3.91 -9.63 -9.96
N LYS A 91 2.79 -10.35 -10.11
CA LYS A 91 2.73 -11.57 -10.92
C LYS A 91 2.72 -11.29 -12.41
N GLU A 92 2.11 -10.20 -12.85
CA GLU A 92 2.04 -9.83 -14.27
C GLU A 92 3.42 -9.44 -14.80
N GLU A 93 4.24 -8.75 -14.01
CA GLU A 93 5.58 -8.31 -14.44
C GLU A 93 6.68 -9.34 -14.18
N GLY A 94 6.48 -10.24 -13.21
CA GLY A 94 7.38 -11.39 -12.99
C GLY A 94 7.12 -12.58 -13.92
N ALA A 95 6.11 -12.50 -14.80
CA ALA A 95 5.76 -13.53 -15.77
C ALA A 95 6.39 -13.32 -17.17
N ASP A 96 7.30 -12.34 -17.30
CA ASP A 96 8.14 -12.12 -18.49
C ASP A 96 9.44 -12.93 -18.45
#